data_AF-A0A971J4R9-F1
#
_entry.id   AF-A0A971J4R9-F1
#
_cell.length_a   1.000
_cell.length_b   1.000
_cell.length_c   1.000
_cell.angle_alpha   90.00
_cell.angle_beta   90.00
_cell.angle_gamma   90.00
#
_symmetry.space_group_name_H-M   'P 1'
#
loop_
_entity.id
_entity.type
_entity.pdbx_description
1 polymer ?
#
loop_
_entity_poly.entity_id
_entity_poly.type
_entity_poly.pdbx_seq_one_letter_code
_entity_poly.pdbx_strand_id
1 'polypeptide(L)' 'MIILCPNHHTLFDVGALTIDLEKRELIHADPGDPLCGTKINLRHELGEEYVQYHNQHIFKGRL' A
#
# COMPACT_ATOMS: atom_id res chain seq x y z
N MET A 1 9.43 -1.57 8.72
CA MET A 1 9.15 -0.11 8.60
C MET A 1 9.24 0.26 7.13
N ILE A 2 8.31 1.08 6.62
CA ILE A 2 8.30 1.51 5.22
C ILE A 2 8.75 2.97 5.17
N ILE A 3 9.68 3.29 4.28
CA ILE A 3 10.13 4.67 4.04
C ILE A 3 9.45 5.16 2.77
N LEU A 4 8.65 6.22 2.90
CA LEU A 4 7.89 6.83 1.81
C LEU A 4 8.27 8.30 1.67
N CYS A 5 8.15 8.86 0.46
CA CYS A 5 8.23 10.31 0.30
C CYS A 5 7.00 10.99 0.92
N PRO A 6 7.03 12.30 1.20
CA PRO A 6 5.96 12.97 1.95
C PRO A 6 4.54 12.77 1.38
N ASN A 7 4.42 12.75 0.05
CA ASN A 7 3.13 12.57 -0.62
C ASN A 7 2.57 11.15 -0.39
N HIS A 8 3.36 10.12 -0.70
CA HIS A 8 2.91 8.73 -0.53
C HIS A 8 2.77 8.35 0.95
N HIS A 9 3.57 8.95 1.83
CA HIS A 9 3.39 8.81 3.27
C HIS A 9 2.00 9.29 3.69
N THR A 10 1.60 10.47 3.24
CA THR A 10 0.25 11.01 3.52
C THR A 10 -0.85 10.10 2.97
N LEU A 11 -0.70 9.62 1.73
CA LEU A 11 -1.68 8.71 1.11
C LEU A 11 -1.81 7.38 1.86
N PHE A 12 -0.68 6.84 2.35
CA PHE A 12 -0.67 5.61 3.13
C PHE A 12 -1.35 5.81 4.48
N ASP A 13 -0.99 6.87 5.23
CA ASP A 13 -1.55 7.18 6.55
C ASP A 13 -3.07 7.37 6.55
N VAL A 14 -3.62 8.00 5.50
CA VAL A 14 -5.07 8.21 5.39
C VAL A 14 -5.83 7.02 4.79
N GLY A 15 -5.12 5.95 4.42
CA GLY A 15 -5.69 4.73 3.85
C GLY A 15 -6.05 4.83 2.37
N ALA A 16 -5.50 5.80 1.64
CA ALA A 16 -5.69 5.94 0.19
C ALA A 16 -4.75 5.02 -0.60
N LEU A 17 -3.66 4.57 -0.01
CA LEU A 17 -2.66 3.71 -0.63
C LEU A 17 -2.36 2.52 0.28
N THR A 18 -2.20 1.33 -0.30
CA THR A 18 -1.66 0.16 0.40
C THR A 18 -0.79 -0.71 -0.51
N ILE A 19 -0.27 -1.80 0.04
CA ILE A 19 0.56 -2.78 -0.66
C ILE A 19 -0.15 -4.14 -0.65
N ASP A 20 -0.33 -4.73 -1.83
CA ASP A 20 -0.63 -6.15 -2.00
C ASP A 20 0.69 -6.93 -2.01
N LEU A 21 0.96 -7.70 -0.95
CA LEU A 21 2.20 -8.48 -0.81
C LEU A 21 2.24 -9.72 -1.70
N GLU A 22 1.08 -10.30 -2.04
CA GLU A 22 1.00 -11.48 -2.91
C GLU A 22 1.35 -11.09 -4.35
N LYS A 23 0.71 -10.03 -4.86
CA LYS A 23 0.96 -9.52 -6.21
C LYS A 23 2.21 -8.65 -6.28
N ARG A 24 2.72 -8.18 -5.14
CA ARG A 24 3.80 -7.19 -5.02
C ARG A 24 3.48 -5.93 -5.80
N GLU A 25 2.32 -5.35 -5.52
CA GLU A 25 1.78 -4.16 -6.20
C GLU A 25 1.28 -3.12 -5.21
N LEU A 26 1.28 -1.86 -5.63
CA LEU A 26 0.56 -0.79 -4.96
C LEU A 26 -0.91 -0.84 -5.35
N ILE A 27 -1.79 -0.70 -4.36
CA ILE A 27 -3.22 -0.59 -4.56
C ILE A 27 -3.66 0.78 -4.04
N HIS A 28 -4.33 1.55 -4.90
CA HIS A 28 -4.88 2.83 -4.53
C HIS A 28 -6.39 2.69 -4.28
N ALA A 29 -6.94 3.51 -3.40
CA ALA A 29 -8.37 3.49 -3.07
C ALA A 29 -9.25 3.95 -4.25
N ASP A 30 -8.69 4.77 -5.14
CA ASP A 30 -9.23 5.04 -6.48
C ASP A 30 -8.58 4.10 -7.51
N PRO A 31 -9.34 3.15 -8.10
CA PRO A 31 -8.82 2.23 -9.12
C PRO A 31 -8.36 2.92 -10.41
N GLY A 32 -8.80 4.16 -10.67
CA GLY A 32 -8.36 4.96 -11.81
C GLY A 32 -7.03 5.67 -11.59
N ASP A 33 -6.48 5.63 -10.37
CA ASP A 33 -5.22 6.29 -10.05
C ASP A 33 -4.03 5.59 -10.76
N PRO A 34 -3.11 6.34 -11.37
CA PRO A 34 -1.95 5.77 -12.07
C PRO A 34 -1.03 4.90 -11.21
N LEU A 35 -1.05 5.06 -9.89
CA LEU A 35 -0.24 4.25 -8.97
C LEU A 35 -0.83 2.85 -8.79
N CYS A 36 -2.12 2.66 -9.02
CA CYS A 36 -2.78 1.36 -8.82
C CYS A 36 -2.22 0.31 -9.79
N GLY A 37 -1.82 -0.85 -9.27
CA GLY A 37 -1.18 -1.93 -10.03
C GLY A 37 0.33 -1.73 -10.29
N THR A 38 0.92 -0.66 -9.77
CA THR A 38 2.38 -0.45 -9.89
C THR A 38 3.13 -1.53 -9.13
N LYS A 39 3.94 -2.31 -9.85
CA LYS A 39 4.80 -3.35 -9.27
C LYS A 39 5.86 -2.71 -8.36
N ILE A 40 6.02 -3.29 -7.17
CA ILE A 40 7.06 -2.89 -6.23
C ILE A 40 8.14 -3.96 -6.11
N ASN A 41 9.38 -3.52 -6.11
CA ASN A 41 10.52 -4.39 -5.85
C ASN A 41 10.91 -4.29 -4.37
N LEU A 42 10.37 -5.21 -3.56
CA LEU A 42 10.69 -5.32 -2.14
C LEU A 42 12.04 -6.02 -1.95
N ARG A 43 13.07 -5.24 -1.61
CA ARG A 43 14.40 -5.73 -1.19
C ARG A 43 14.52 -5.95 0.32
N HIS A 44 13.54 -5.46 1.07
CA HIS A 44 13.40 -5.61 2.51
C HIS A 44 12.12 -6.41 2.77
N GLU A 45 12.19 -7.38 3.66
CA GLU A 45 11.02 -8.15 4.08
C GLU A 45 10.11 -7.26 4.94
N LEU A 46 8.83 -7.20 4.54
CA LEU A 46 7.79 -6.53 5.31
C LEU A 46 7.09 -7.58 6.17
N GLY A 47 6.87 -7.27 7.45
CA GLY A 47 6.04 -8.12 8.31
C GLY A 47 4.62 -8.12 7.78
N GLU A 48 4.18 -9.29 7.33
CA GLU A 48 2.90 -9.48 6.65
C GLU A 48 1.73 -9.09 7.54
N GLU A 49 1.82 -9.38 8.84
CA GLU A 49 0.80 -9.08 9.83
C GLU A 49 0.50 -7.57 9.94
N TYR A 50 1.51 -6.71 9.76
CA TYR A 50 1.32 -5.26 9.80
C TYR A 50 0.67 -4.74 8.53
N VAL A 51 1.01 -5.32 7.37
CA VAL A 51 0.40 -4.96 6.09
C VAL A 51 -1.05 -5.45 6.06
N GLN A 52 -1.33 -6.66 6.54
CA GLN A 52 -2.69 -7.17 6.70
C GLN A 52 -3.52 -6.31 7.65
N TYR A 53 -2.95 -5.91 8.80
CA TYR A 53 -3.62 -5.00 9.71
C TYR A 53 -3.97 -3.67 9.01
N HIS A 54 -3.01 -3.08 8.31
CA HIS A 54 -3.23 -1.85 7.52
C HIS A 54 -4.33 -2.05 6.47
N ASN A 55 -4.29 -3.16 5.73
CA ASN A 55 -5.28 -3.52 4.70
C ASN A 55 -6.70 -3.66 5.26
N GLN A 56 -6.84 -4.18 6.48
CA GLN A 56 -8.15 -4.44 7.09
C GLN A 56 -8.74 -3.23 7.83
N HIS A 57 -7.90 -2.38 8.42
CA HIS A 57 -8.35 -1.35 9.37
C HIS A 57 -8.12 0.08 8.89
N ILE A 58 -7.13 0.31 8.02
CA ILE A 58 -6.71 1.66 7.62
C ILE A 58 -7.05 1.91 6.15
N PHE A 59 -6.72 0.96 5.27
CA PHE A 59 -6.97 1.07 3.84
C PHE A 59 -8.48 1.17 3.54
N LYS A 60 -8.86 2.13 2.71
CA LYS A 60 -10.26 2.46 2.39
C LYS A 60 -10.71 1.96 1.01
N GLY A 61 -9.78 1.40 0.23
CA GLY A 61 -10.08 0.85 -1.09
C GLY A 61 -10.58 -0.58 -1.06
N ARG A 62 -10.49 -1.26 -2.22
CA ARG A 62 -10.75 -2.69 -2.37
C ARG A 62 -9.50 -3.37 -2.91
N LEU A 63 -9.19 -4.53 -2.34
CA LEU A 63 -8.08 -5.40 -2.76
C LEU A 63 -8.54 -6.42 -3.80
#